data_AF-A0A7K2PW25-F1
#
_entry.id   AF-A0A7K2PW25-F1
#
_cell.length_a   1.000
_cell.length_b   1.000
_cell.length_c   1.000
_cell.angle_alpha   90.00
_cell.angle_beta   90.00
_cell.angle_gamma   90.00
#
_symmetry.space_group_name_H-M   'P 1'
#
loop_
_entity.id
_entity.type
_entity.pdbx_description
1 polymer ?
#
loop_
_entity_poly.entity_id
_entity_poly.type
_entity_poly.pdbx_seq_one_letter_code
_entity_poly.pdbx_strand_id
1 'polypeptide(L)'
;MIAHEVARRLATAGEPPAGVVLVDSHAGVLRRGDARALALMAAGAALPEDVVAEFDDSLLVAGGGYARVLEGWQPGQDPGLPPVPTLLLRGRPTAEMRRTDPDGDWLPHWPLPHDTADVPGDHYSVVHQDADSTAAAIRAWLTE
;
A
#
# COMPACT_ATOMS: atom_id res chain seq x y z
N MET A 1 -4.71 1.52 -2.09
CA MET A 1 -5.60 2.68 -2.37
C MET A 1 -6.30 2.55 -3.72
N ILE A 2 -5.59 2.60 -4.86
CA ILE A 2 -6.22 2.57 -6.19
C ILE A 2 -7.01 1.28 -6.44
N ALA A 3 -6.45 0.11 -6.11
CA ALA A 3 -7.15 -1.17 -6.26
C ALA A 3 -8.49 -1.21 -5.49
N HIS A 4 -8.54 -0.61 -4.29
CA HIS A 4 -9.77 -0.47 -3.50
C HIS A 4 -10.81 0.39 -4.22
N GLU A 5 -10.43 1.55 -4.75
CA GLU A 5 -11.37 2.42 -5.46
C GLU A 5 -11.86 1.79 -6.77
N VAL A 6 -11.02 1.04 -7.48
CA VAL A 6 -11.44 0.28 -8.66
C VAL A 6 -12.45 -0.80 -8.26
N ALA A 7 -12.17 -1.57 -7.21
CA ALA A 7 -13.09 -2.59 -6.72
C ALA A 7 -14.43 -2.00 -6.27
N ARG A 8 -14.40 -0.87 -5.56
CA ARG A 8 -15.61 -0.14 -5.18
C ARG A 8 -16.40 0.30 -6.42
N ARG A 9 -15.73 0.86 -7.42
CA ARG A 9 -16.36 1.30 -8.67
C ARG A 9 -17.01 0.14 -9.44
N LEU A 10 -16.35 -1.01 -9.48
CA LEU A 10 -16.85 -2.24 -10.08
C LEU A 10 -18.07 -2.80 -9.32
N ALA A 11 -18.02 -2.81 -7.98
CA ALA A 11 -19.15 -3.20 -7.15
C ALA A 11 -20.38 -2.29 -7.38
N THR A 12 -20.19 -0.97 -7.44
CA THR A 12 -21.26 -0.02 -7.77
C THR A 12 -21.83 -0.25 -9.17
N ALA A 13 -21.03 -0.77 -10.10
CA ALA A 13 -21.48 -1.10 -11.46
C ALA A 13 -22.19 -2.46 -11.54
N GLY A 14 -22.29 -3.22 -10.44
CA GLY A 14 -22.90 -4.55 -10.41
C GLY A 14 -21.94 -5.69 -10.79
N GLU A 15 -20.64 -5.42 -10.89
CA GLU A 15 -19.59 -6.39 -11.24
C GLU A 15 -18.52 -6.48 -10.14
N PRO A 16 -18.88 -6.78 -8.88
CA PRO A 16 -17.90 -6.81 -7.80
C PRO A 16 -16.81 -7.85 -8.07
N PRO A 17 -15.52 -7.54 -7.83
CA PRO A 17 -14.49 -8.56 -7.88
C PRO A 17 -14.66 -9.56 -6.74
N ALA A 18 -14.09 -10.76 -6.90
CA ALA A 18 -14.08 -11.77 -5.84
C ALA A 18 -13.29 -11.32 -4.60
N GLY A 19 -12.37 -10.36 -4.75
CA GLY A 19 -11.61 -9.81 -3.64
C GLY A 19 -10.62 -8.73 -4.05
N VAL A 20 -10.02 -8.08 -3.05
CA VAL A 20 -8.94 -7.11 -3.21
C VAL A 20 -7.78 -7.49 -2.30
N VAL A 21 -6.58 -7.59 -2.87
CA VAL A 21 -5.34 -7.74 -2.11
C VAL A 21 -4.64 -6.40 -2.02
N LEU A 22 -4.45 -5.92 -0.79
CA LEU A 22 -3.72 -4.72 -0.46
C LEU A 22 -2.33 -5.12 0.02
N VAL A 23 -1.33 -4.98 -0.85
CA VAL A 23 0.07 -5.29 -0.53
C VAL A 23 0.70 -4.07 0.12
N ASP A 24 1.05 -4.20 1.40
CA ASP A 24 1.75 -3.20 2.22
C ASP A 24 1.14 -1.78 2.17
N SER A 25 -0.17 -1.71 1.93
CA SER A 25 -0.91 -0.46 1.77
C SER A 25 -1.24 0.15 3.13
N HIS A 26 -0.90 1.43 3.30
CA HIS A 26 -1.20 2.18 4.51
C HIS A 26 -2.20 3.30 4.22
N ALA A 27 -3.38 3.23 4.83
CA ALA A 27 -4.40 4.26 4.72
C ALA A 27 -3.92 5.55 5.38
N GLY A 28 -3.95 6.66 4.64
CA GLY A 28 -3.50 7.96 5.14
C GLY A 28 -2.04 8.30 4.82
N VAL A 29 -1.31 7.43 4.11
CA VAL A 29 0.11 7.66 3.75
C VAL A 29 0.36 8.92 2.91
N LEU A 30 -0.68 9.52 2.33
CA LEU A 30 -0.56 10.78 1.58
C LEU A 30 -1.02 12.01 2.38
N ARG A 31 -1.31 11.85 3.68
CA ARG A 31 -1.59 12.99 4.56
C ARG A 31 -0.28 13.68 4.90
N ARG A 32 -0.29 15.02 4.91
CA ARG A 32 0.88 15.80 5.31
C ARG A 32 1.29 15.43 6.73
N GLY A 33 2.58 15.17 6.92
CA GLY A 33 3.16 14.83 8.22
C GLY A 33 2.97 13.37 8.62
N ASP A 34 2.45 12.50 7.75
CA ASP A 34 2.40 11.07 8.02
C ASP A 34 3.82 10.49 8.21
N ALA A 35 4.08 9.88 9.36
CA ALA A 35 5.42 9.44 9.74
C ALA A 35 5.93 8.32 8.81
N ARG A 36 5.04 7.41 8.39
CA ARG A 36 5.39 6.28 7.52
C ARG A 36 5.76 6.78 6.13
N ALA A 37 4.99 7.72 5.60
CA ALA A 37 5.29 8.39 4.34
C ALA A 37 6.63 9.12 4.37
N LEU A 38 6.90 9.89 5.42
CA LEU A 38 8.15 10.63 5.57
C LEU A 38 9.36 9.68 5.65
N ALA A 39 9.25 8.56 6.37
CA ALA A 39 10.31 7.56 6.43
C ALA A 39 10.59 6.92 5.05
N LEU A 40 9.56 6.58 4.29
CA LEU A 40 9.71 6.03 2.93
C LEU A 40 10.29 7.05 1.94
N MET A 41 9.88 8.32 2.04
CA MET A 41 10.43 9.40 1.22
C MET A 41 11.90 9.67 1.53
N ALA A 42 12.30 9.59 2.81
CA ALA A 42 13.69 9.73 3.21
C ALA A 42 14.58 8.62 2.62
N ALA A 43 14.04 7.41 2.43
CA ALA A 43 14.72 6.33 1.71
C ALA A 43 15.01 6.72 0.26
N GLY A 44 14.00 7.23 -0.44
CA GLY A 44 14.14 7.66 -1.84
C GLY A 44 15.14 8.80 -2.00
N ALA A 45 15.19 9.73 -1.05
CA ALA A 45 16.17 10.83 -1.05
C ALA A 45 17.62 10.38 -0.80
N ALA A 46 17.82 9.16 -0.30
CA ALA A 46 19.14 8.58 -0.07
C ALA A 46 19.62 7.71 -1.25
N LEU A 47 18.86 7.64 -2.35
CA LEU A 47 19.28 6.92 -3.55
C LEU A 47 20.54 7.56 -4.18
N PRO A 48 21.46 6.75 -4.73
CA PRO A 48 22.62 7.25 -5.47
C PRO A 48 22.22 8.18 -6.64
N GLU A 49 23.05 9.21 -6.91
CA GLU A 49 22.75 10.20 -7.97
C GLU A 49 22.61 9.57 -9.35
N ASP A 50 23.39 8.52 -9.65
CA ASP A 50 23.32 7.78 -10.91
C ASP A 50 21.99 7.03 -11.06
N VAL A 51 21.46 6.47 -9.97
CA VAL A 51 20.12 5.85 -9.96
C VAL A 51 19.03 6.91 -10.14
N VAL A 52 19.15 8.06 -9.48
CA VAL A 52 18.17 9.16 -9.62
C VAL A 52 18.19 9.73 -11.04
N ALA A 53 19.35 9.80 -11.68
CA ALA A 53 19.49 10.29 -13.06
C ALA A 53 18.79 9.39 -14.11
N GLU A 54 18.46 8.16 -13.77
CA GLU A 54 17.67 7.26 -14.63
C GLU A 54 16.16 7.54 -14.57
N PHE A 55 15.69 8.34 -13.60
CA PHE A 55 14.26 8.66 -13.48
C PHE A 55 13.85 9.72 -14.52
N ASP A 56 12.86 9.38 -15.34
CA ASP A 56 12.21 10.35 -16.23
C ASP A 56 11.43 11.39 -15.40
N ASP A 57 11.58 12.67 -15.75
CA ASP A 57 10.80 13.78 -15.18
C ASP A 57 9.30 13.49 -15.19
N SER A 58 8.81 12.74 -16.19
CA SER A 58 7.41 12.34 -16.30
C SER A 58 6.94 11.51 -15.07
N LEU A 59 7.81 10.70 -14.47
CA LEU A 59 7.51 9.92 -13.27
C LEU A 59 7.29 10.82 -12.06
N LEU A 60 8.13 11.84 -11.90
CA LEU A 60 8.01 12.81 -10.80
C LEU A 60 6.73 13.65 -10.95
N VAL A 61 6.44 14.12 -12.16
CA VAL A 61 5.21 14.89 -12.45
C VAL A 61 3.97 14.04 -12.22
N ALA A 62 3.94 12.81 -12.73
CA ALA A 62 2.82 11.89 -12.54
C ALA A 62 2.65 11.51 -11.07
N GLY A 63 3.73 11.13 -10.38
CA GLY A 63 3.72 10.77 -8.96
C GLY A 63 3.19 11.90 -8.08
N GLY A 64 3.68 13.13 -8.29
CA GLY A 64 3.16 14.32 -7.61
C GLY A 64 1.70 14.62 -7.94
N GLY A 65 1.28 14.36 -9.19
CA GLY A 65 -0.12 14.43 -9.61
C GLY A 65 -1.02 13.48 -8.83
N TYR A 66 -0.65 12.19 -8.75
CA TYR A 66 -1.39 11.19 -7.97
C TYR A 66 -1.39 11.51 -6.48
N ALA A 67 -0.25 11.96 -5.92
CA ALA A 67 -0.16 12.37 -4.53
C ALA A 67 -1.17 13.48 -4.19
N ARG A 68 -1.33 14.45 -5.10
CA ARG A 68 -2.33 15.53 -4.96
C ARG A 68 -3.77 15.04 -5.13
N VAL A 69 -4.04 14.16 -6.08
CA VAL A 69 -5.40 13.58 -6.28
C VAL A 69 -5.84 12.77 -5.07
N LEU A 70 -4.92 12.05 -4.44
CA LEU A 70 -5.19 11.19 -3.29
C LEU A 70 -4.91 11.88 -1.94
N GLU A 71 -4.60 13.18 -1.95
CA GLU A 71 -4.39 13.94 -0.72
C GLU A 71 -5.68 13.94 0.11
N GLY A 72 -5.58 13.47 1.37
CA GLY A 72 -6.74 13.38 2.26
C GLY A 72 -7.76 12.31 1.89
N TRP A 73 -7.50 11.50 0.85
CA TRP A 73 -8.34 10.35 0.51
C TRP A 73 -8.40 9.37 1.67
N GLN A 74 -9.59 8.82 1.90
CA GLN A 74 -9.83 7.74 2.86
C GLN A 74 -10.61 6.63 2.18
N PRO A 75 -10.34 5.35 2.52
CA PRO A 75 -11.10 4.23 1.97
C PRO A 75 -12.60 4.37 2.29
N GLY A 76 -13.42 4.47 1.25
CA GLY A 76 -14.88 4.49 1.39
C GLY A 76 -15.51 3.10 1.25
N GLN A 77 -16.66 2.90 1.90
CA GLN A 77 -17.56 1.77 1.67
C GLN A 77 -18.96 2.32 1.36
N ASP A 78 -19.61 1.79 0.32
CA ASP A 78 -20.99 2.15 -0.02
C ASP A 78 -21.96 1.39 0.91
N PRO A 79 -22.78 2.07 1.75
CA PRO A 79 -23.60 1.41 2.76
C PRO A 79 -24.66 0.44 2.22
N GLY A 80 -25.03 0.59 0.95
CA GLY A 80 -26.02 -0.24 0.27
C GLY A 80 -25.45 -1.46 -0.45
N LEU A 81 -24.13 -1.67 -0.41
CA LEU A 81 -23.47 -2.79 -1.09
C LEU A 81 -22.76 -3.68 -0.06
N PRO A 82 -22.74 -5.01 -0.28
CA PRO A 82 -21.88 -5.91 0.48
C PRO A 82 -20.40 -5.47 0.36
N PRO A 83 -19.61 -5.58 1.44
CA PRO A 83 -18.19 -5.31 1.37
C PRO A 83 -17.51 -6.32 0.43
N VAL A 84 -16.53 -5.84 -0.34
CA VAL A 84 -15.67 -6.71 -1.14
C VAL A 84 -14.65 -7.38 -0.19
N PRO A 85 -14.50 -8.72 -0.22
CA PRO A 85 -13.48 -9.41 0.57
C PRO A 85 -12.10 -8.77 0.35
N THR A 86 -11.42 -8.41 1.43
CA THR A 86 -10.17 -7.65 1.35
C THR A 86 -9.11 -8.31 2.21
N LEU A 87 -7.94 -8.54 1.65
CA LEU A 87 -6.75 -9.02 2.35
C LEU A 87 -5.72 -7.90 2.45
N LEU A 88 -5.24 -7.59 3.65
CA LEU A 88 -4.06 -6.75 3.88
C LEU A 88 -2.84 -7.66 4.10
N LEU A 89 -1.91 -7.63 3.16
CA LEU A 89 -0.59 -8.23 3.36
C LEU A 89 0.34 -7.21 3.99
N ARG A 90 0.79 -7.48 5.22
CA ARG A 90 1.64 -6.57 5.98
C ARG A 90 3.09 -6.98 5.86
N GLY A 91 3.89 -6.12 5.24
CA GLY A 91 5.33 -6.25 5.28
C GLY A 91 5.90 -5.82 6.63
N ARG A 92 7.14 -6.21 6.87
CA ARG A 92 7.92 -5.76 8.04
C ARG A 92 8.28 -4.28 7.89
N PRO A 93 8.49 -3.56 9.01
CA PRO A 93 9.03 -2.21 8.99
C PRO A 93 10.40 -2.15 8.31
N THR A 94 10.61 -1.16 7.44
CA THR A 94 11.90 -0.95 6.76
C THR A 94 12.98 -0.48 7.74
N ALA A 95 14.24 -0.49 7.32
CA ALA A 95 15.34 0.04 8.13
C ALA A 95 15.17 1.54 8.42
N GLU A 96 14.65 2.29 7.47
CA GLU A 96 14.39 3.74 7.55
C GLU A 96 13.36 4.04 8.63
N MET A 97 12.24 3.32 8.62
CA MET A 97 11.19 3.41 9.62
C MET A 97 11.78 3.21 11.02
N ARG A 98 12.54 2.12 11.21
CA ARG A 98 13.17 1.83 12.51
C ARG A 98 14.22 2.86 12.93
N ARG A 99 14.91 3.50 11.98
CA ARG A 99 15.84 4.61 12.28
C ARG A 99 15.09 5.88 12.69
N THR A 100 13.92 6.13 12.12
CA THR A 100 13.07 7.29 12.47
C THR A 100 12.49 7.14 13.87
N ASP A 101 11.91 5.99 14.18
CA ASP A 101 11.38 5.66 15.51
C ASP A 101 11.50 4.14 15.74
N PRO A 102 12.43 3.68 16.59
CA PRO A 102 12.61 2.25 16.86
C PRO A 102 11.37 1.55 17.45
N ASP A 103 10.56 2.30 18.20
CA ASP A 103 9.40 1.80 18.93
C ASP A 103 8.07 2.17 18.24
N GLY A 104 8.14 2.81 17.06
CA GLY A 104 6.99 3.24 16.29
C GLY A 104 6.14 2.08 15.76
N ASP A 105 4.83 2.28 15.72
CA ASP A 105 3.92 1.36 15.04
C ASP A 105 3.96 1.61 13.53
N TRP A 106 4.79 0.82 12.86
CA TRP A 106 5.06 0.94 11.44
C TRP A 106 4.22 0.01 10.58
N LEU A 107 3.43 -0.89 11.16
CA LEU A 107 2.68 -1.85 10.35
C LEU A 107 1.67 -1.11 9.44
N PRO A 108 1.47 -1.58 8.20
CA PRO A 108 0.42 -1.06 7.34
C PRO A 108 -0.93 -1.16 8.05
N HIS A 109 -1.74 -0.12 7.91
CA HIS A 109 -3.04 -0.02 8.54
C HIS A 109 -4.11 0.19 7.46
N TRP A 110 -5.23 -0.51 7.61
CA TRP A 110 -6.42 -0.32 6.80
C TRP A 110 -7.68 -0.23 7.69
N PRO A 111 -8.54 0.80 7.52
CA PRO A 111 -9.63 1.07 8.45
C PRO A 111 -10.94 0.31 8.18
N LEU A 112 -11.11 -0.25 6.99
CA LEU A 112 -12.31 -1.03 6.62
C LEU A 112 -12.13 -2.51 6.97
N PRO A 113 -13.19 -3.32 7.13
CA PRO A 113 -13.06 -4.75 7.41
C PRO A 113 -12.15 -5.46 6.39
N HIS A 114 -11.19 -6.24 6.88
CA HIS A 114 -10.24 -6.98 6.07
C HIS A 114 -9.67 -8.17 6.86
N ASP A 115 -9.27 -9.20 6.12
CA ASP A 115 -8.37 -10.24 6.60
C ASP A 115 -6.94 -9.72 6.56
N THR A 116 -6.04 -10.32 7.35
CA THR A 116 -4.65 -9.89 7.45
C THR A 116 -3.71 -11.09 7.40
N ALA A 117 -2.60 -10.96 6.67
CA ALA A 117 -1.49 -11.89 6.77
C ALA A 117 -0.15 -11.13 6.77
N ASP A 118 0.78 -11.59 7.61
CA ASP A 118 2.13 -11.03 7.69
C ASP A 118 3.06 -11.76 6.73
N VAL A 119 3.90 -11.00 6.02
CA VAL A 119 4.86 -11.53 5.06
C VAL A 119 6.29 -11.12 5.46
N PRO A 120 7.31 -11.92 5.11
CA PRO A 120 8.69 -11.63 5.50
C PRO A 120 9.28 -10.42 4.76
N GLY A 121 8.75 -9.99 3.61
CA GLY A 121 9.24 -8.78 2.94
C GLY A 121 8.92 -7.49 3.72
N ASP A 122 9.67 -6.44 3.45
CA ASP A 122 9.34 -5.05 3.80
C ASP A 122 8.65 -4.32 2.62
N HIS A 123 8.42 -3.01 2.75
CA HIS A 123 7.75 -2.20 1.72
C HIS A 123 8.33 -2.34 0.30
N TYR A 124 9.64 -2.59 0.18
CA TYR A 124 10.33 -2.69 -1.10
C TYR A 124 10.44 -4.12 -1.60
N SER A 125 10.78 -5.03 -0.69
CA SER A 125 11.09 -6.43 -1.02
C SER A 125 9.84 -7.29 -1.21
N VAL A 126 8.70 -6.93 -0.60
CA VAL A 126 7.42 -7.65 -0.66
C VAL A 126 6.92 -7.97 -2.08
N VAL A 127 7.18 -7.08 -3.06
CA VAL A 127 6.76 -7.27 -4.46
C VAL A 127 7.90 -7.73 -5.37
N HIS A 128 9.11 -7.87 -4.84
CA HIS A 128 10.28 -8.27 -5.61
C HIS A 128 10.99 -9.47 -4.97
N GLN A 129 11.94 -9.23 -4.07
CA GLN A 129 12.79 -10.29 -3.51
C GLN A 129 11.98 -11.35 -2.76
N ASP A 130 10.91 -10.94 -2.09
CA ASP A 130 10.04 -11.79 -1.28
C ASP A 130 8.71 -12.12 -1.99
N ALA A 131 8.61 -11.88 -3.31
CA ALA A 131 7.38 -12.05 -4.09
C ALA A 131 6.79 -13.47 -3.99
N ASP A 132 7.63 -14.50 -3.88
CA ASP A 132 7.17 -15.89 -3.73
C ASP A 132 6.37 -16.11 -2.44
N SER A 133 6.82 -15.50 -1.33
CA SER A 133 6.14 -15.56 -0.04
C SER A 133 4.83 -14.77 -0.07
N THR A 134 4.83 -13.59 -0.70
CA THR A 134 3.64 -12.78 -0.94
C THR A 134 2.60 -13.55 -1.76
N ALA A 135 3.03 -14.19 -2.85
CA ALA A 135 2.16 -14.96 -3.71
C ALA A 135 1.61 -16.21 -3.00
N ALA A 136 2.39 -16.84 -2.12
CA ALA A 136 1.91 -17.96 -1.31
C ALA A 136 0.81 -17.53 -0.33
N ALA A 137 0.96 -16.37 0.33
CA ALA A 137 -0.07 -15.81 1.21
C ALA A 137 -1.37 -15.49 0.45
N ILE A 138 -1.27 -14.93 -0.75
CA ILE A 138 -2.44 -14.68 -1.61
C ILE A 138 -3.14 -15.99 -1.98
N ARG A 139 -2.38 -17.02 -2.39
CA ARG A 139 -2.96 -18.32 -2.77
C ARG A 139 -3.66 -19.00 -1.60
N ALA A 140 -3.08 -18.93 -0.40
CA ALA A 140 -3.71 -19.47 0.80
C ALA A 140 -5.07 -18.83 1.05
N TRP A 141 -5.13 -17.49 1.03
CA TRP A 141 -6.36 -16.73 1.22
C TRP A 141 -7.44 -17.03 0.16
N LEU A 142 -7.03 -17.22 -1.11
CA LEU A 142 -7.97 -17.59 -2.18
C LEU A 142 -8.61 -18.99 -2.02
N THR A 143 -8.10 -19.81 -1.12
CA THR A 143 -8.57 -21.19 -0.89
C THR A 143 -9.25 -21.40 0.46
N GLU A 144 -9.38 -20.34 1.26
CA GLU A 144 -10.20 -20.33 2.48
C GLU A 144 -11.69 -20.23 2.17
#